data_AF-A0A3N5TSJ9-F1
#
_entry.id   AF-A0A3N5TSJ9-F1
#
_cell.length_a   1.000
_cell.length_b   1.000
_cell.length_c   1.000
_cell.angle_alpha   90.00
_cell.angle_beta   90.00
_cell.angle_gamma   90.00
#
_symmetry.space_group_name_H-M   'P 1'
#
loop_
_entity.id
_entity.type
_entity.pdbx_description
1 polymer ?
#
loop_
_entity_poly.entity_id
_entity_poly.type
_entity_poly.pdbx_seq_one_letter_code
_entity_poly.pdbx_strand_id
1 'polypeptide(L)' 'AIQEAFLDGRRTEAAGLVPDAMIDELCLVGSVEHVRERLDAWRSAGVTTLLAKARDVRTVRALAEAAA' A
#
# COMPACT_ATOMS: atom_id res chain seq x y z
N ALA A 1 -20.88 5.80 4.93
CA ALA A 1 -20.43 4.44 5.32
C ALA A 1 -19.02 4.45 5.94
N ILE A 2 -17.91 4.38 5.18
CA ILE A 2 -16.55 4.30 5.77
C ILE A 2 -16.27 5.47 6.73
N GLN A 3 -16.43 6.71 6.26
CA GLN A 3 -16.14 7.91 7.04
C GLN A 3 -17.04 8.03 8.28
N GLU A 4 -18.33 7.74 8.14
CA GLU A 4 -19.30 7.76 9.23
C GLU A 4 -18.91 6.75 10.33
N ALA A 5 -18.65 5.49 9.97
CA ALA A 5 -18.19 4.48 10.92
C ALA A 5 -16.88 4.90 11.62
N PHE A 6 -15.95 5.54 10.90
CA PHE A 6 -14.70 6.02 11.46
C PHE A 6 -14.91 7.18 12.47
N LEU A 7 -15.75 8.15 12.13
CA LEU A 7 -16.07 9.31 12.96
C LEU A 7 -16.89 8.92 14.20
N ASP A 8 -17.70 7.87 14.11
CA ASP A 8 -18.40 7.24 15.25
C ASP A 8 -17.49 6.37 16.14
N GLY A 9 -16.20 6.23 15.80
CA GLY A 9 -15.24 5.42 16.55
C GLY A 9 -15.26 3.91 16.24
N ARG A 10 -16.09 3.44 15.31
CA ARG A 10 -16.19 2.04 14.87
C ARG A 10 -15.05 1.68 13.89
N ARG A 11 -13.80 1.74 14.36
CA ARG A 11 -12.59 1.63 13.53
C ARG A 11 -12.46 0.33 12.75
N THR A 12 -12.76 -0.83 13.35
CA THR A 12 -12.66 -2.13 12.68
C THR A 12 -13.68 -2.26 11.55
N GLU A 13 -14.91 -1.81 11.77
CA GLU A 13 -15.94 -1.80 10.72
C GLU A 13 -15.56 -0.85 9.58
N ALA A 14 -15.12 0.37 9.91
CA ALA A 14 -14.66 1.32 8.91
C ALA A 14 -13.53 0.75 8.04
N ALA A 15 -12.57 0.04 8.64
CA ALA A 15 -11.49 -0.63 7.92
C ALA A 15 -12.01 -1.75 7.01
N GLY A 16 -12.96 -2.58 7.48
CA GLY A 16 -13.57 -3.64 6.68
C GLY A 16 -14.46 -3.14 5.53
N LEU A 17 -14.90 -1.89 5.58
CA LEU A 17 -15.65 -1.23 4.50
C LEU A 17 -14.74 -0.65 3.40
N VAL A 18 -13.43 -0.58 3.61
CA VAL A 18 -12.49 -0.12 2.58
C VAL A 18 -12.36 -1.22 1.51
N PRO A 19 -12.66 -0.95 0.23
CA PRO A 19 -12.55 -1.96 -0.82
C PRO A 19 -11.09 -2.36 -1.07
N ASP A 20 -10.84 -3.65 -1.32
CA ASP A 20 -9.49 -4.15 -1.65
C ASP A 20 -8.90 -3.44 -2.89
N ALA A 21 -9.72 -3.21 -3.92
CA ALA A 21 -9.29 -2.48 -5.12
C ALA A 21 -8.79 -1.05 -4.81
N MET A 22 -9.37 -0.39 -3.80
CA MET A 22 -8.90 0.93 -3.37
C MET A 22 -7.52 0.83 -2.69
N ILE A 23 -7.24 -0.26 -1.99
CA ILE A 23 -5.92 -0.51 -1.40
C ILE A 23 -4.88 -0.74 -2.51
N ASP A 24 -5.19 -1.54 -3.52
CA ASP A 24 -4.27 -1.84 -4.63
C ASP A 24 -3.93 -0.61 -5.49
N GLU A 25 -4.87 0.33 -5.61
CA GLU A 25 -4.68 1.59 -6.32
C GLU A 25 -3.80 2.57 -5.54
N LEU A 26 -4.00 2.66 -4.22
CA LEU A 26 -3.40 3.72 -3.39
C LEU A 26 -2.17 3.28 -2.58
N CYS A 27 -1.97 1.98 -2.40
CA CYS A 27 -0.93 1.43 -1.52
C CYS A 27 -0.02 0.45 -2.27
N LEU A 28 1.24 0.40 -1.86
CA LEU A 28 2.18 -0.67 -2.22
C LEU A 28 2.30 -1.64 -1.03
N VAL A 29 1.40 -2.62 -0.96
CA VAL A 29 1.31 -3.59 0.13
C VAL A 29 0.96 -4.97 -0.43
N GLY A 30 1.46 -6.04 0.21
CA GLY A 30 1.18 -7.41 -0.21
C GLY A 30 2.46 -8.25 -0.29
N SER A 31 2.45 -9.25 -1.17
CA SER A 31 3.65 -10.04 -1.48
C SER A 31 4.67 -9.19 -2.24
N VAL A 32 5.93 -9.65 -2.26
CA VAL A 32 7.00 -8.95 -2.98
C VAL A 32 6.70 -8.93 -4.49
N GLU A 33 6.15 -10.02 -5.02
CA GLU A 33 5.75 -10.16 -6.42
C GLU A 33 4.69 -9.11 -6.79
N HIS A 34 3.64 -8.99 -5.98
CA HIS A 34 2.58 -8.01 -6.21
C HIS A 34 3.13 -6.57 -6.14
N VAL A 35 3.97 -6.27 -5.16
CA VAL A 35 4.59 -4.94 -5.03
C VAL A 35 5.46 -4.61 -6.25
N ARG A 36 6.21 -5.56 -6.81
CA ARG A 36 7.00 -5.34 -8.04
C ARG A 36 6.11 -4.96 -9.23
N GLU A 37 5.03 -5.71 -9.47
CA GLU A 37 4.09 -5.41 -10.56
C GLU A 37 3.47 -4.00 -10.41
N ARG A 38 3.12 -3.61 -9.18
CA ARG A 38 2.56 -2.29 -8.90
C ARG A 38 3.60 -1.17 -9.04
N LEU A 39 4.85 -1.42 -8.65
CA LEU A 39 5.95 -0.45 -8.82
C LEU A 39 6.15 -0.06 -10.29
N ASP A 40 6.00 -1.01 -11.23
CA ASP A 40 6.12 -0.71 -12.66
C ASP A 40 5.03 0.23 -13.18
N ALA A 41 3.80 0.07 -12.70
CA ALA A 41 2.72 1.00 -13.01
C ALA A 41 3.00 2.41 -12.45
N TRP A 42 3.54 2.51 -11.23
CA TRP A 42 3.87 3.78 -10.60
C TRP A 42 5.05 4.47 -11.29
N ARG A 43 6.09 3.70 -11.67
CA ARG A 43 7.20 4.18 -12.51
C ARG A 43 6.69 4.73 -13.85
N SER A 44 5.77 4.01 -14.49
CA SER A 44 5.16 4.43 -15.76
C SER A 44 4.32 5.72 -15.62
N ALA A 45 3.78 5.97 -14.43
CA ALA A 45 3.10 7.22 -14.08
C ALA A 45 4.07 8.38 -13.73
N GLY A 46 5.39 8.17 -13.80
CA GLY A 46 6.41 9.19 -13.56
C GLY A 46 6.89 9.30 -12.11
N VAL A 47 6.58 8.33 -11.25
CA VAL A 47 7.09 8.31 -9.87
C VAL A 47 8.58 7.98 -9.87
N THR A 48 9.40 8.87 -9.30
CA THR A 48 10.87 8.71 -9.23
C THR A 48 11.39 8.51 -7.81
N THR A 49 10.58 8.80 -6.79
CA THR A 49 10.97 8.69 -5.38
C THR A 49 9.79 8.19 -4.57
N LEU A 50 10.03 7.20 -3.70
CA LEU A 50 9.03 6.62 -2.82
C LEU A 50 9.46 6.72 -1.36
N LEU A 51 8.54 7.14 -0.50
CA LEU A 51 8.72 7.06 0.95
C LEU A 51 8.18 5.71 1.44
N ALA A 52 9.08 4.80 1.77
CA ALA A 52 8.74 3.47 2.26
C ALA A 52 8.61 3.47 3.79
N LYS A 53 7.45 3.04 4.29
CA LYS A 53 7.26 2.74 5.72
C LYS A 53 7.57 1.26 5.97
N ALA A 54 8.72 0.98 6.56
CA ALA A 54 9.12 -0.35 6.98
C ALA A 54 9.30 -0.42 8.51
N ARG A 55 8.94 -1.55 9.12
CA ARG A 55 9.12 -1.79 10.57
C ARG A 55 10.32 -2.66 10.90
N ASP A 56 10.94 -3.27 9.89
CA ASP A 56 12.11 -4.12 10.04
C ASP A 56 13.00 -4.08 8.79
N VAL A 57 14.25 -4.49 8.98
CA VAL A 57 15.30 -4.47 7.94
C VAL A 57 14.99 -5.41 6.78
N ARG A 58 14.24 -6.51 7.00
CA ARG A 58 13.93 -7.47 5.94
C ARG A 58 12.99 -6.85 4.92
N THR A 59 11.96 -6.13 5.40
CA THR A 59 11.07 -5.35 4.52
C THR A 59 11.83 -4.28 3.76
N VAL A 60 12.78 -3.57 4.40
CA VAL A 60 13.61 -2.56 3.69
C VAL A 60 14.38 -3.19 2.53
N ARG A 61 15.01 -4.35 2.76
CA ARG A 61 15.75 -5.08 1.72
C ARG A 61 14.84 -5.55 0.59
N ALA A 62 13.71 -6.15 0.93
CA ALA A 62 12.74 -6.62 -0.07
C ALA A 62 12.22 -5.48 -0.95
N LEU A 63 11.93 -4.31 -0.36
CA LEU A 63 11.51 -3.13 -1.10
C LEU A 63 12.63 -2.57 -1.99
N ALA A 64 13.88 -2.53 -1.50
CA ALA A 64 15.03 -2.09 -2.29
C ALA A 64 15.28 -3.01 -3.49
N GLU A 65 15.18 -4.33 -3.30
CA GLU A 65 15.30 -5.33 -4.36
C GLU A 65 14.13 -5.28 -5.36
N ALA A 66 12.91 -5.00 -4.88
CA ALA A 66 11.73 -4.84 -5.74
C ALA A 66 11.76 -3.54 -6.56
N ALA A 67 12.39 -2.49 -6.02
CA ALA A 67 12.52 -1.18 -6.65
C ALA A 67 13.79 -1.01 -7.49
N ALA A 68 14.66 -2.03 -7.55
CA ALA A 68 15.75 -2.12 -8.53
C ALA A 68 15.20 -2.31 -9.95
#